data_AF-A0A924ZZR3-F1
#
_entry.id   AF-A0A924ZZR3-F1
#
_cell.length_a   1.000
_cell.length_b   1.000
_cell.length_c   1.000
_cell.angle_alpha   90.00
_cell.angle_beta   90.00
_cell.angle_gamma   90.00
#
_symmetry.space_group_name_H-M   'P 1'
#
loop_
_entity.id
_entity.type
_entity.pdbx_description
1 polymer ?
#
loop_
_entity_poly.entity_id
_entity_poly.type
_entity_poly.pdbx_seq_one_letter_code
_entity_poly.pdbx_strand_id
1 'polypeptide(L)'
;IELARARRPTSKADADLARGPARLVVALGITLSDGGADLAASPFELTLAPHPLPFETGPRTGVSGAGGSRDYPWRFWLPGERSVSPYRAHLPKRGPAHPA
;
A
#
# COMPACT_ATOMS: atom_id res chain seq x y z
N ILE A 1 17.10 4.70 7.21
CA ILE A 1 16.81 3.80 6.06
C ILE A 1 17.49 2.43 6.20
N GLU A 2 18.70 2.34 6.77
CA GLU A 2 19.41 1.05 6.94
C GLU A 2 18.61 -0.05 7.64
N LEU A 3 17.89 0.28 8.72
CA LEU A 3 17.03 -0.69 9.41
C LEU A 3 15.95 -1.28 8.49
N ALA A 4 15.37 -0.47 7.61
CA ALA A 4 14.40 -0.95 6.63
C ALA A 4 15.05 -1.88 5.59
N ARG A 5 16.29 -1.59 5.15
CA ARG A 5 17.05 -2.49 4.26
C ARG A 5 17.34 -3.82 4.93
N ALA A 6 17.76 -3.81 6.19
CA ALA A 6 17.99 -5.02 6.98
C ALA A 6 16.71 -5.88 7.13
N ARG A 7 15.55 -5.25 7.33
CA ARG A 7 14.24 -5.93 7.36
C ARG A 7 13.75 -6.39 5.98
N ARG A 8 14.30 -5.85 4.90
CA ARG A 8 13.85 -6.09 3.51
C ARG A 8 15.03 -6.44 2.58
N PRO A 9 15.83 -7.50 2.88
CA PRO A 9 17.09 -7.79 2.19
C PRO A 9 16.93 -8.12 0.70
N THR A 10 15.73 -8.51 0.26
CA THR A 10 15.44 -8.81 -1.15
C THR A 10 15.06 -7.57 -1.98
N SER A 11 15.05 -6.38 -1.39
CA SER A 11 14.72 -5.15 -2.11
C SER A 11 15.93 -4.67 -2.90
N LYS A 12 15.74 -4.41 -4.20
CA LYS A 12 16.85 -4.08 -5.12
C LYS A 12 17.16 -2.58 -5.15
N ALA A 13 16.23 -1.74 -4.69
CA ALA A 13 16.37 -0.30 -4.58
C ALA A 13 15.61 0.22 -3.36
N ASP A 14 16.00 1.40 -2.86
CA ASP A 14 15.33 2.03 -1.71
C ASP A 14 13.84 2.31 -1.98
N ALA A 15 13.52 2.68 -3.22
CA ALA A 15 12.15 2.90 -3.66
C ALA A 15 11.26 1.65 -3.50
N ASP A 16 11.83 0.44 -3.41
CA ASP A 16 11.08 -0.80 -3.24
C ASP A 16 10.80 -1.17 -1.78
N LEU A 17 11.51 -0.55 -0.83
CA LEU A 17 11.49 -0.95 0.59
C LEU A 17 10.07 -0.95 1.16
N ALA A 18 9.31 0.11 0.88
CA ALA A 18 7.94 0.32 1.33
C ALA A 18 6.91 0.37 0.18
N ARG A 19 7.27 -0.13 -1.01
CA ARG A 19 6.42 -0.09 -2.21
C ARG A 19 5.27 -1.10 -2.17
N GLY A 20 4.33 -0.90 -1.25
CA GLY A 20 3.14 -1.71 -1.04
C GLY A 20 2.80 -1.85 0.46
N PRO A 21 1.54 -2.13 0.82
CA PRO A 21 1.09 -2.12 2.22
C PRO A 21 1.83 -3.16 3.07
N ALA A 22 1.93 -4.41 2.61
CA ALA A 22 2.68 -5.46 3.31
C ALA A 22 4.19 -5.18 3.37
N ARG A 23 4.74 -4.45 2.38
CA ARG A 23 6.15 -4.07 2.38
C ARG A 23 6.44 -2.96 3.39
N LEU A 24 5.55 -1.97 3.47
CA LEU A 24 5.63 -0.87 4.43
C LEU A 24 5.68 -1.38 5.87
N VAL A 25 4.75 -2.26 6.27
CA VAL A 25 4.71 -2.79 7.64
C VAL A 25 6.01 -3.54 7.99
N VAL A 26 6.54 -4.34 7.06
CA VAL A 26 7.83 -5.03 7.28
C VAL A 26 9.00 -4.05 7.36
N ALA A 27 9.05 -3.03 6.49
CA ALA A 27 10.11 -2.02 6.52
C ALA A 27 10.12 -1.25 7.86
N LEU A 28 8.94 -0.89 8.36
CA LEU A 28 8.76 -0.19 9.64
C LEU A 28 8.82 -1.11 10.87
N GLY A 29 8.76 -2.43 10.69
CA GLY A 29 8.75 -3.39 11.78
C GLY A 29 7.43 -3.42 12.55
N ILE A 30 6.34 -3.07 11.87
CA ILE A 30 4.97 -3.13 12.39
C ILE A 30 4.50 -4.58 12.34
N THR A 31 3.95 -5.03 13.45
CA THR A 31 3.51 -6.39 13.69
C THR A 31 2.01 -6.43 13.95
N LEU A 32 1.44 -7.63 14.06
CA LEU A 32 0.01 -7.77 14.40
C LEU A 32 -0.32 -7.31 15.83
N SER A 33 0.64 -7.34 16.76
CA SER A 33 0.42 -6.88 18.14
C SER A 33 0.28 -5.36 18.24
N ASP A 34 0.64 -4.62 17.19
CA ASP A 34 0.45 -3.16 17.12
C ASP A 34 -1.00 -2.78 16.72
N GLY A 35 -1.87 -3.77 16.49
CA GLY A 35 -3.28 -3.55 16.19
C GLY A 35 -3.99 -2.77 17.30
N GLY A 36 -4.59 -1.62 16.95
CA GLY A 36 -5.28 -0.75 17.89
C GLY A 36 -4.38 0.28 18.59
N ALA A 37 -3.08 0.34 18.25
CA ALA A 37 -2.19 1.37 18.77
C ALA A 37 -2.63 2.79 18.36
N ASP A 38 -2.38 3.76 19.23
CA ASP A 38 -2.58 5.18 18.93
C ASP A 38 -1.43 5.69 18.04
N LEU A 39 -1.77 6.25 16.88
CA LEU A 39 -0.81 6.81 15.95
C LEU A 39 -0.27 8.19 16.37
N ALA A 40 -0.84 8.80 17.41
CA ALA A 40 -0.38 10.03 18.02
C ALA A 40 0.49 9.79 19.28
N ALA A 41 0.81 8.54 19.61
CA ALA A 41 1.60 8.17 20.77
C ALA A 41 2.71 7.18 20.43
N SER A 42 3.77 7.19 21.25
CA SER A 42 4.89 6.24 21.14
C SER A 42 4.38 4.78 21.08
N PRO A 43 4.93 3.93 20.19
CA PRO A 43 6.13 4.16 19.35
C PRO A 43 5.85 4.81 18.00
N PHE A 44 4.62 5.27 17.74
CA PHE A 44 4.21 5.86 16.47
C PHE A 44 4.18 7.38 16.51
N GLU A 45 4.41 7.97 15.33
CA GLU A 45 4.22 9.39 15.08
C GLU A 45 3.82 9.57 13.61
N LEU A 46 2.92 10.52 13.35
CA LEU A 46 2.56 10.95 12.01
C LEU A 46 2.89 12.43 11.80
N THR A 47 3.85 12.71 10.93
CA THR A 47 4.18 14.07 10.52
C THR A 47 3.43 14.41 9.23
N LEU A 48 2.56 15.42 9.29
CA LEU A 48 1.84 15.89 8.11
C LEU A 48 2.72 16.85 7.27
N ALA A 49 2.51 16.83 5.95
CA ALA A 49 3.11 17.85 5.09
C ALA A 49 2.53 19.24 5.43
N PRO A 50 3.31 20.32 5.33
CA PRO A 50 2.85 21.67 5.68
C PRO A 50 1.73 22.18 4.76
N HIS A 51 1.63 21.64 3.54
CA HIS A 51 0.60 21.95 2.56
C HIS A 51 0.18 20.66 1.82
N PRO A 52 -1.03 20.63 1.23
CA PRO A 52 -1.44 19.51 0.38
C PRO A 52 -0.47 19.29 -0.80
N LEU A 53 -0.12 18.03 -1.05
CA LEU A 53 0.70 17.63 -2.20
C LEU A 53 -0.17 17.34 -3.42
N PRO A 54 0.36 17.50 -4.65
CA PRO A 54 -0.33 17.03 -5.85
C PRO A 54 -0.62 15.53 -5.75
N PHE A 55 -1.85 15.14 -6.07
CA PHE A 55 -2.28 13.74 -6.02
C PHE A 55 -3.13 13.37 -7.22
N GLU A 56 -3.10 12.09 -7.55
CA GLU A 56 -4.05 11.42 -8.44
C GLU A 56 -4.93 10.46 -7.64
N THR A 57 -6.08 10.11 -8.22
CA THR A 57 -7.02 9.16 -7.60
C THR A 57 -7.51 8.10 -8.56
N GLY A 58 -8.00 6.99 -8.02
CA GLY A 58 -8.55 5.91 -8.82
C GLY A 58 -8.96 4.68 -8.01
N PRO A 59 -9.27 3.58 -8.69
CA PRO A 59 -9.74 2.37 -8.05
C PRO A 59 -8.75 1.79 -7.04
N ARG A 60 -9.29 1.17 -5.99
CA ARG A 60 -8.48 0.48 -4.98
C ARG A 60 -7.83 -0.77 -5.57
N THR A 61 -6.61 -1.07 -5.12
CA THR A 61 -5.85 -2.24 -5.58
C THR A 61 -6.40 -3.51 -4.93
N GLY A 62 -6.60 -4.57 -5.72
CA GLY A 62 -7.03 -5.88 -5.23
C GLY A 62 -8.43 -5.97 -4.63
N VAL A 63 -9.26 -4.93 -4.77
CA VAL A 63 -10.64 -4.90 -4.26
C VAL A 63 -11.61 -5.35 -5.35
N SER A 64 -12.55 -6.24 -5.01
CA SER A 64 -13.59 -6.73 -5.92
C SER A 64 -14.86 -5.85 -5.86
N GLY A 65 -15.76 -6.08 -6.83
CA GLY A 65 -17.07 -5.43 -6.88
C GLY A 65 -17.00 -3.92 -7.07
N ALA A 66 -18.10 -3.23 -6.71
CA ALA A 66 -18.24 -1.78 -6.88
C ALA A 66 -17.10 -1.02 -6.17
N GLY A 67 -16.68 -1.48 -5.00
CA GLY A 67 -15.60 -0.86 -4.24
C GLY A 67 -14.22 -0.87 -4.91
N GLY A 68 -14.00 -1.74 -5.89
CA GLY A 68 -12.79 -1.78 -6.73
C GLY A 68 -12.96 -1.13 -8.10
N SER A 69 -14.09 -0.48 -8.34
CA SER A 69 -14.39 0.21 -9.59
C SER A 69 -13.98 1.69 -9.55
N ARG A 70 -14.19 2.39 -10.67
CA ARG A 70 -13.98 3.84 -10.78
C ARG A 70 -15.06 4.65 -10.08
N ASP A 71 -16.20 4.05 -9.75
CA ASP A 71 -17.28 4.70 -8.99
C ASP A 71 -16.83 5.04 -7.55
N TYR A 72 -15.79 4.35 -7.07
CA TYR A 72 -15.20 4.54 -5.74
C TYR A 72 -13.68 4.77 -5.85
N PRO A 73 -13.24 5.98 -6.28
CA PRO A 73 -11.83 6.31 -6.52
C PRO A 73 -11.07 6.59 -5.22
N TRP A 74 -11.15 5.68 -4.26
CA TRP A 74 -10.66 5.86 -2.88
C TRP A 74 -9.18 5.48 -2.69
N ARG A 75 -8.43 5.38 -3.77
CA ARG A 75 -6.97 5.25 -3.71
C ARG A 75 -6.37 6.57 -4.17
N PHE A 76 -5.46 7.12 -3.38
CA PHE A 76 -4.75 8.39 -3.62
C PHE A 76 -3.25 8.12 -3.73
N TRP A 77 -2.55 8.80 -4.64
CA TRP A 77 -1.09 8.67 -4.78
C TRP A 77 -0.43 9.91 -5.37
N LEU A 78 0.88 10.05 -5.15
CA LEU A 78 1.71 11.10 -5.76
C LEU A 78 2.05 10.73 -7.23
N PRO A 79 1.75 11.59 -8.22
CA PRO A 79 2.06 11.31 -9.62
C PRO A 79 3.56 11.16 -9.86
N GLY A 80 3.97 10.15 -10.64
CA GLY A 80 5.37 9.90 -11.01
C GLY A 80 6.28 9.37 -9.88
N GLU A 81 5.77 9.25 -8.65
CA GLU A 81 6.58 8.83 -7.51
C GLU A 81 6.91 7.32 -7.55
N ARG A 82 8.21 6.99 -7.56
CA ARG A 82 8.70 5.61 -7.77
C ARG A 82 8.34 4.66 -6.63
N SER A 83 8.17 5.20 -5.42
CA SER A 83 7.77 4.43 -4.25
C SER A 83 6.27 4.05 -4.23
N VAL A 84 5.46 4.62 -5.13
CA VAL A 84 4.05 4.23 -5.28
C VAL A 84 3.94 2.79 -5.76
N SER A 85 3.15 2.00 -5.03
CA SER A 85 2.90 0.60 -5.38
C SER A 85 2.11 0.48 -6.70
N PRO A 86 2.36 -0.57 -7.50
CA PRO A 86 1.63 -0.77 -8.75
C PRO A 86 0.14 -1.01 -8.48
N TYR A 87 -0.72 -0.50 -9.36
CA TYR A 87 -2.13 -0.89 -9.39
C TYR A 87 -2.27 -2.35 -9.80
N ARG A 88 -3.14 -3.08 -9.10
CA ARG A 88 -3.54 -4.45 -9.46
C ARG A 88 -5.06 -4.53 -9.40
N ALA A 89 -5.70 -4.75 -10.55
CA ALA A 89 -7.13 -5.01 -10.56
C ALA A 89 -7.43 -6.34 -9.86
N HIS A 90 -8.57 -6.43 -9.18
CA HIS A 90 -9.09 -7.73 -8.76
C HIS A 90 -9.56 -8.50 -9.99
N LEU A 91 -8.95 -9.66 -10.24
CA LEU A 91 -9.39 -10.58 -11.29
C LEU A 91 -10.20 -11.71 -10.63
N PRO A 92 -11.47 -11.94 -11.03
CA PRO A 92 -12.20 -13.12 -10.59
C PRO A 92 -11.40 -14.38 -10.90
N LYS A 93 -11.31 -15.32 -9.95
CA LYS A 93 -10.76 -16.65 -10.24
C LYS A 93 -11.62 -17.27 -11.35
N ARG A 94 -11.03 -17.61 -12.49
CA ARG A 94 -11.70 -18.46 -13.49
C ARG A 94 -11.98 -19.80 -12.79
N GLY A 95 -13.25 -20.08 -12.52
CA GLY A 95 -13.68 -21.42 -12.12
C GLY A 95 -13.42 -22.42 -13.26
N PRO A 96 -13.37 -23.73 -12.96
CA PRO A 96 -13.34 -24.74 -14.02
C PRO A 96 -14.54 -24.52 -14.94
N ALA A 97 -14.32 -24.61 -16.25
CA ALA A 97 -15.42 -24.57 -17.22
C ALA A 97 -16.34 -25.75 -16.93
N HIS A 98 -17.63 -25.48 -16.67
CA HIS A 98 -18.63 -26.53 -16.62
C HIS A 98 -18.77 -27.11 -18.04
N PRO A 99 -18.56 -28.43 -18.24
CA PRO A 99 -18.91 -29.05 -19.51
C PRO A 99 -20.43 -29.01 -19.72
N ALA A 100 -20.82 -28.79 -20.97
CA ALA A 100 -22.22 -28.74 -21.44
C ALA A 100 -22.93 -30.09 -21.33
#